data_AF-A0A959NXU1-F1
#
_entry.id   AF-A0A959NXU1-F1
#
_cell.length_a   1.000
_cell.length_b   1.000
_cell.length_c   1.000
_cell.angle_alpha   90.00
_cell.angle_beta   90.00
_cell.angle_gamma   90.00
#
_symmetry.space_group_name_H-M   'P 1'
#
loop_
_entity.id
_entity.type
_entity.pdbx_description
1 polymer ?
#
loop_
_entity_poly.entity_id
_entity_poly.type
_entity_poly.pdbx_seq_one_letter_code
_entity_poly.pdbx_strand_id
1 'polypeptide(L)'
;MNILFYGGHKWESGPWFRKQQFASRLSQKGHRVFYIESSVSMIRVNNSGNNSLLRTKIKKISENLFIITPSMMFPYPNNYYSRKLYNLKLLWEIKRFFKKIDIEDFIFWFNQAEMASVLNHIKQLKI
;
A
#
# COMPACT_ATOMS: atom_id res chain seq x y z
N MET A 1 1.82 -3.24 17.39
CA MET A 1 2.29 -2.12 16.54
C MET A 1 1.72 -2.27 15.15
N ASN A 2 1.31 -1.16 14.52
CA ASN A 2 0.77 -1.13 13.17
C ASN A 2 1.91 -0.82 12.18
N ILE A 3 1.98 -1.54 11.07
CA ILE A 3 3.02 -1.39 10.05
C ILE A 3 2.33 -1.23 8.70
N LEU A 4 2.51 -0.07 8.07
CA LEU A 4 2.12 0.16 6.69
C LEU A 4 3.28 -0.22 5.78
N PHE A 5 3.10 -1.26 4.97
CA PHE A 5 4.18 -1.92 4.26
C PHE A 5 4.01 -1.77 2.75
N TYR A 6 4.84 -0.97 2.10
CA TYR A 6 4.82 -0.83 0.65
C TYR A 6 5.53 -2.01 -0.03
N GLY A 7 4.75 -2.98 -0.49
CA GLY A 7 5.27 -4.20 -1.11
C GLY A 7 5.56 -4.07 -2.60
N GLY A 8 4.66 -3.42 -3.34
CA GLY A 8 4.80 -3.22 -4.79
C GLY A 8 4.67 -4.49 -5.63
N HIS A 9 4.26 -5.61 -5.03
CA HIS A 9 3.90 -6.87 -5.72
C HIS A 9 2.52 -7.32 -5.25
N LYS A 10 1.75 -7.98 -6.13
CA LYS A 10 0.45 -8.56 -5.78
C LYS A 10 0.66 -9.72 -4.79
N TRP A 11 -0.20 -9.78 -3.77
CA TRP A 11 -0.11 -10.76 -2.69
C TRP A 11 -0.36 -12.20 -3.16
N GLU A 12 -1.36 -12.36 -4.04
CA GLU A 12 -1.87 -13.66 -4.50
C GLU A 12 -1.43 -14.02 -5.93
N SER A 13 -0.67 -13.16 -6.61
CA SER A 13 -0.34 -13.35 -8.02
C SER A 13 1.16 -13.25 -8.26
N GLY A 14 1.69 -14.25 -8.97
CA GLY A 14 3.10 -14.36 -9.31
C GLY A 14 3.97 -14.94 -8.20
N PRO A 15 5.31 -14.87 -8.34
CA PRO A 15 6.25 -15.39 -7.36
C PRO A 15 6.13 -14.67 -6.01
N TRP A 16 6.35 -15.40 -4.92
CA TRP A 16 6.36 -14.84 -3.58
C TRP A 16 7.72 -14.24 -3.23
N PHE A 17 7.80 -12.91 -3.23
CA PHE A 17 9.03 -12.17 -2.99
C PHE A 17 9.35 -12.01 -1.51
N ARG A 18 10.62 -11.73 -1.19
CA ARG A 18 11.12 -11.51 0.19
C ARG A 18 10.28 -10.52 0.99
N LYS A 19 9.75 -9.49 0.34
CA LYS A 19 8.87 -8.48 0.96
C LYS A 19 7.57 -9.07 1.50
N GLN A 20 6.92 -9.95 0.73
CA GLN A 20 5.68 -10.63 1.16
C GLN A 20 5.99 -11.57 2.33
N GLN A 21 7.09 -12.31 2.23
CA GLN A 21 7.54 -13.18 3.32
C GLN A 21 7.84 -12.37 4.60
N PHE A 22 8.46 -11.20 4.48
CA PHE A 22 8.78 -10.35 5.63
C PHE A 22 7.50 -9.77 6.25
N ALA A 23 6.58 -9.25 5.43
CA ALA A 23 5.26 -8.80 5.88
C ALA A 23 4.48 -9.93 6.59
N SER A 24 4.50 -11.15 6.03
CA SER A 24 3.87 -12.32 6.63
C SER A 24 4.49 -12.69 7.99
N ARG A 25 5.83 -12.75 8.08
CA ARG A 25 6.54 -13.04 9.34
C ARG A 25 6.29 -11.97 10.41
N LEU A 26 6.25 -10.70 10.03
CA LEU A 26 5.89 -9.62 10.96
C LEU A 26 4.46 -9.77 11.48
N SER A 27 3.53 -10.13 10.61
CA SER A 27 2.14 -10.43 11.00
C SER A 27 2.06 -11.60 11.99
N GLN A 28 2.82 -12.67 11.75
CA GLN A 28 2.88 -13.85 12.62
C GLN A 28 3.48 -13.52 14.00
N LYS A 29 4.34 -12.51 14.10
CA LYS A 29 4.89 -12.00 15.37
C LYS A 29 3.94 -11.07 16.13
N GLY A 30 2.68 -10.92 15.70
CA GLY A 30 1.67 -10.11 16.39
C GLY A 30 1.64 -8.64 15.98
N HIS A 31 2.37 -8.24 14.92
CA HIS A 31 2.24 -6.89 14.37
C HIS A 31 1.06 -6.82 13.40
N ARG A 32 0.26 -5.75 13.46
CA ARG A 32 -0.78 -5.50 12.46
C ARG A 32 -0.16 -4.93 11.20
N VAL A 33 -0.09 -5.73 10.14
CA VAL A 33 0.55 -5.37 8.87
C VAL A 33 -0.50 -5.01 7.83
N PHE A 34 -0.32 -3.84 7.23
CA PHE A 34 -1.10 -3.29 6.13
C PHE A 34 -0.23 -3.29 4.88
N TYR A 35 -0.29 -4.35 4.09
CA TYR A 35 0.55 -4.55 2.90
C TYR A 35 -0.07 -3.89 1.68
N ILE A 36 0.63 -2.92 1.08
CA ILE A 36 0.20 -2.22 -0.13
C ILE A 36 0.74 -2.96 -1.36
N GLU A 37 -0.18 -3.41 -2.21
CA GLU A 37 0.14 -4.01 -3.50
C GLU A 37 0.48 -2.95 -4.55
N SER A 38 1.08 -3.39 -5.67
CA SER A 38 1.22 -2.55 -6.85
C SER A 38 -0.16 -2.15 -7.40
N SER A 39 -0.28 -0.88 -7.82
CA SER A 39 -1.36 -0.47 -8.72
C SER A 39 -0.97 -0.67 -10.18
N VAL A 40 -1.90 -1.18 -10.97
CA VAL A 40 -1.78 -1.20 -12.44
C VAL A 40 -2.51 0.04 -12.96
N SER A 41 -1.93 0.79 -13.91
CA SER A 41 -2.56 2.03 -14.40
C SER A 41 -3.80 1.76 -15.24
N MET A 42 -4.70 2.74 -15.26
CA MET A 42 -5.86 2.82 -16.16
C MET A 42 -5.52 2.61 -17.66
N ILE A 43 -4.30 2.95 -18.10
CA ILE A 43 -3.86 2.82 -19.51
C ILE A 43 -3.49 1.36 -19.85
N ARG A 44 -3.21 0.51 -18.86
CA ARG A 44 -2.85 -0.92 -19.04
C ARG A 44 -4.01 -1.85 -18.65
N VAL A 45 -5.26 -1.42 -18.87
CA VAL A 45 -6.49 -2.20 -18.62
C VAL A 45 -6.68 -3.28 -19.69
N ASN A 46 -5.63 -4.02 -20.03
CA ASN A 46 -5.75 -5.24 -20.82
C ASN A 46 -5.56 -6.44 -19.89
N ASN A 47 -6.67 -7.10 -19.61
CA ASN A 47 -6.85 -8.43 -19.03
C ASN A 47 -6.24 -8.70 -17.63
N SER A 48 -7.10 -9.07 -16.67
CA SER A 48 -6.77 -9.72 -15.36
C SER A 48 -6.31 -8.86 -14.17
N GLY A 49 -6.55 -7.54 -14.16
CA GLY A 49 -6.27 -6.71 -13.00
C GLY A 49 -7.32 -6.83 -11.87
N ASN A 50 -6.94 -7.31 -10.68
CA ASN A 50 -7.83 -7.34 -9.49
C ASN A 50 -8.14 -5.93 -8.90
N ASN A 51 -7.41 -4.91 -9.34
CA ASN A 51 -7.56 -3.53 -8.89
C ASN A 51 -8.89 -2.95 -9.39
N SER A 52 -9.65 -2.31 -8.50
CA SER A 52 -10.82 -1.55 -8.94
C SER A 52 -10.37 -0.23 -9.57
N LEU A 53 -11.09 0.18 -10.61
CA LEU A 53 -10.91 1.47 -11.28
C LEU A 53 -11.00 2.64 -10.29
N LEU A 54 -11.98 2.61 -9.39
CA LEU A 54 -12.38 3.79 -8.61
C LEU A 54 -12.03 3.69 -7.13
N ARG A 55 -11.93 2.49 -6.56
CA ARG A 55 -11.84 2.33 -5.09
C ARG A 55 -10.69 1.42 -4.67
N THR A 56 -9.87 1.92 -3.74
CA THR A 56 -8.87 1.11 -3.05
C THR A 56 -9.57 0.03 -2.22
N LYS A 57 -9.24 -1.23 -2.51
CA LYS A 57 -9.81 -2.41 -1.84
C LYS A 57 -8.91 -2.82 -0.69
N ILE A 58 -9.53 -3.35 0.36
CA ILE A 58 -8.80 -3.86 1.52
C ILE A 58 -9.35 -5.24 1.84
N LYS A 59 -8.48 -6.23 1.83
CA LYS A 59 -8.81 -7.62 2.11
C LYS A 59 -8.10 -8.05 3.39
N LYS A 60 -8.85 -8.51 4.38
CA LYS A 60 -8.29 -9.15 5.57
C LYS A 60 -7.89 -10.58 5.20
N ILE A 61 -6.62 -10.92 5.36
CA ILE A 61 -6.11 -12.28 5.13
C ILE A 61 -6.04 -13.05 6.45
N SER A 62 -5.65 -12.37 7.53
CA SER A 62 -5.63 -12.92 8.88
C SER A 62 -5.95 -11.83 9.89
N GLU A 63 -5.96 -12.15 11.19
CA GLU A 63 -6.18 -11.17 12.26
C GLU A 63 -5.21 -9.97 12.19
N ASN A 64 -3.97 -10.23 11.78
CA ASN A 64 -2.88 -9.27 11.79
C ASN A 64 -2.38 -8.90 10.39
N LEU A 65 -3.05 -9.33 9.32
CA LEU A 65 -2.62 -9.05 7.94
C LEU A 65 -3.77 -8.56 7.08
N PHE A 66 -3.57 -7.36 6.52
CA PHE A 66 -4.49 -6.70 5.62
C PHE A 66 -3.76 -6.36 4.31
N ILE A 67 -4.38 -6.68 3.19
CA ILE A 67 -3.87 -6.36 1.85
C ILE A 67 -4.63 -5.16 1.31
N ILE A 68 -3.91 -4.10 0.99
CA ILE A 68 -4.41 -2.86 0.41
C ILE A 68 -4.08 -2.89 -1.08
N THR A 69 -5.12 -3.00 -1.90
CA THR A 69 -5.02 -2.95 -3.37
C THR A 69 -5.42 -1.55 -3.83
N PRO A 70 -4.47 -0.68 -4.22
CA PRO A 70 -4.80 0.69 -4.59
C PRO A 70 -5.65 0.76 -5.87
N SER A 71 -6.53 1.76 -5.97
CA SER A 71 -7.30 1.99 -7.20
C SER A 71 -6.43 2.47 -8.37
N MET A 72 -6.92 2.19 -9.57
CA MET A 72 -6.24 2.47 -10.85
C MET A 72 -6.46 3.89 -11.37
N MET A 73 -7.24 4.72 -10.65
CA MET A 73 -7.73 6.05 -11.09
C MET A 73 -6.64 7.06 -11.49
N PHE A 74 -5.36 6.74 -11.29
CA PHE A 74 -4.24 7.57 -11.74
C PHE A 74 -3.50 6.92 -12.93
N PRO A 75 -3.22 7.66 -14.01
CA PRO A 75 -2.35 7.17 -15.09
C PRO A 75 -0.98 6.80 -14.50
N TYR A 76 -0.29 5.85 -15.14
CA TYR A 76 0.99 5.35 -14.62
C TYR A 76 1.92 6.54 -14.40
N PRO A 77 2.57 6.65 -13.23
CA PRO A 77 3.35 7.84 -12.96
C PRO A 77 4.70 7.76 -13.69
N ASN A 78 4.70 8.23 -14.94
CA ASN A 78 5.85 8.17 -15.83
C ASN A 78 6.91 9.25 -15.51
N ASN A 79 6.61 10.16 -14.58
CA ASN A 79 7.52 11.19 -14.11
C ASN A 79 7.38 11.44 -12.59
N TYR A 80 8.32 12.18 -12.01
CA TYR A 80 8.36 12.46 -10.57
C TYR A 80 7.09 13.12 -10.04
N TYR A 81 6.56 14.13 -10.74
CA TYR A 81 5.38 14.89 -10.30
C TYR A 81 4.13 14.00 -10.24
N SER A 82 3.86 13.24 -11.30
CA SER A 82 2.75 12.29 -11.32
C SER A 82 2.90 11.23 -10.23
N ARG A 83 4.14 10.78 -9.94
CA ARG A 83 4.44 9.81 -8.89
C ARG A 83 4.13 10.38 -7.51
N LYS A 84 4.54 11.63 -7.26
CA LYS A 84 4.24 12.33 -6.01
C LYS A 84 2.73 12.47 -5.80
N LEU A 85 1.99 12.88 -6.83
CA LEU A 85 0.52 12.97 -6.76
C LEU A 85 -0.14 11.62 -6.49
N TYR A 86 0.31 10.56 -7.16
CA TYR A 86 -0.15 9.20 -6.90
C TYR A 86 0.10 8.78 -5.45
N ASN A 87 1.31 9.02 -4.93
CA ASN A 87 1.66 8.68 -3.54
C ASN A 87 0.83 9.49 -2.54
N LEU A 88 0.54 10.77 -2.81
CA LEU A 88 -0.30 11.62 -1.96
C LEU A 88 -1.75 11.09 -1.91
N LYS A 89 -2.29 10.74 -3.08
CA LYS A 89 -3.61 10.14 -3.20
C LYS A 89 -3.69 8.81 -2.44
N LEU A 90 -2.69 7.94 -2.60
CA LEU A 90 -2.58 6.68 -1.86
C LEU A 90 -2.53 6.92 -0.34
N LEU A 91 -1.70 7.85 0.11
CA LEU A 91 -1.59 8.21 1.54
C LEU A 91 -2.92 8.71 2.10
N TRP A 92 -3.65 9.54 1.34
CA TRP A 92 -4.98 10.02 1.75
C TRP A 92 -5.99 8.88 1.88
N GLU A 93 -6.03 7.96 0.92
CA GLU A 93 -6.91 6.78 0.97
C GLU A 93 -6.61 5.90 2.20
N ILE A 94 -5.33 5.68 2.49
CA ILE A 94 -4.88 4.91 3.65
C ILE A 94 -5.25 5.62 4.96
N LYS A 95 -5.02 6.92 5.08
CA LYS A 95 -5.42 7.69 6.28
C LYS A 95 -6.92 7.63 6.52
N ARG A 96 -7.74 7.75 5.46
CA ARG A 96 -9.19 7.59 5.59
C ARG A 96 -9.58 6.20 6.07
N PHE A 97 -8.85 5.17 5.65
CA PHE A 97 -9.06 3.82 6.13
C PHE A 97 -8.64 3.65 7.58
N PHE A 98 -7.43 4.08 7.94
CA PHE A 98 -6.90 3.99 9.31
C PHE A 98 -7.80 4.69 10.33
N LYS A 99 -8.34 5.88 9.98
CA LYS A 99 -9.33 6.56 10.80
C LYS A 99 -10.61 5.74 11.05
N LYS A 100 -11.02 4.88 10.11
CA LYS A 100 -12.22 4.02 10.28
C LYS A 100 -11.99 2.84 11.21
N ILE A 101 -10.74 2.41 11.38
CA ILE A 101 -10.36 1.25 12.18
C ILE A 101 -9.54 1.65 13.41
N ASP A 102 -9.61 2.92 13.79
CA ASP A 102 -8.97 3.49 14.97
C ASP A 102 -7.44 3.26 15.03
N ILE A 103 -6.77 3.49 13.90
CA ILE A 103 -5.31 3.43 13.81
C ILE A 103 -4.77 4.84 13.69
N GLU A 104 -4.06 5.26 14.73
CA GLU A 104 -3.38 6.55 14.78
C GLU A 104 -1.89 6.38 14.48
N ASP A 105 -1.19 5.48 15.20
CA ASP A 105 0.25 5.27 15.04
C ASP A 105 0.57 4.09 14.13
N PHE A 106 1.48 4.28 13.18
CA PHE A 106 2.04 3.23 12.34
C PHE A 106 3.47 3.52 11.90
N ILE A 107 4.26 2.46 11.69
CA ILE A 107 5.54 2.54 10.99
C ILE A 107 5.27 2.45 9.49
N PHE A 108 5.81 3.38 8.71
CA PHE A 108 5.77 3.30 7.26
C PHE A 108 7.04 2.64 6.72
N TRP A 109 6.92 1.37 6.31
CA TRP A 109 8.01 0.61 5.70
C TRP A 109 7.89 0.66 4.18
N PHE A 110 8.90 1.20 3.51
CA PHE A 110 8.97 1.27 2.06
C PHE A 110 10.41 1.08 1.60
N ASN A 111 10.59 0.61 0.37
CA ASN A 111 11.91 0.35 -0.20
C ASN A 111 12.14 1.07 -1.55
N GLN A 112 11.19 1.90 -1.97
CA GLN A 112 11.25 2.71 -3.18
C GLN A 112 11.44 4.17 -2.78
N ALA A 113 12.51 4.81 -3.26
CA ALA A 113 12.85 6.18 -2.90
C ALA A 113 11.72 7.17 -3.26
N GLU A 114 10.93 6.86 -4.29
CA GLU A 114 9.80 7.68 -4.71
C GLU A 114 8.72 7.78 -3.64
N MET A 115 8.56 6.77 -2.78
CA MET A 115 7.62 6.82 -1.65
C MET A 115 8.06 7.82 -0.59
N ALA A 116 9.34 8.22 -0.57
CA ALA A 116 9.82 9.27 0.31
C ALA A 116 9.16 10.64 0.00
N SER A 117 8.60 10.82 -1.21
CA SER A 117 7.97 12.07 -1.64
C SER A 117 6.79 12.52 -0.77
N VAL A 118 6.25 11.64 0.06
CA VAL A 118 5.08 11.91 0.92
C VAL A 118 5.36 11.87 2.42
N LEU A 119 6.62 11.64 2.83
CA LEU A 119 6.98 11.55 4.26
C LEU A 119 6.62 12.82 5.02
N ASN A 120 6.87 13.99 4.44
CA ASN A 120 6.52 15.29 5.04
C ASN A 120 5.01 15.46 5.32
N HIS A 121 4.17 14.60 4.75
CA HIS A 121 2.72 14.61 4.97
C HIS A 121 2.26 13.59 6.02
N ILE A 122 3.16 12.79 6.60
CA ILE A 122 2.86 11.81 7.65
C ILE A 122 3.32 12.43 8.99
N LYS A 123 2.37 12.98 9.76
CA LYS A 123 2.66 13.63 11.05
C LYS A 123 3.16 12.66 12.14
N GLN A 124 2.84 11.37 12.03
CA GLN A 124 3.14 10.32 13.03
C GLN A 124 4.29 9.40 12.57
N LEU A 125 5.21 9.90 11.75
CA LEU A 125 6.35 9.12 11.28
C LEU A 125 7.30 8.82 12.44
N LYS A 126 7.30 7.57 12.90
CA LYS A 126 8.42 7.00 13.66
C LYS A 126 9.34 6.35 12.63
N ILE A 127 10.47 6.98 12.35
CA ILE A 127 11.55 6.46 11.48
C ILE A 127 12.42 5.53 12.30
#